data_AF-A0A8E2IPX8-F1
#
_entry.id   AF-A0A8E2IPX8-F1
#
_cell.length_a   1.000
_cell.length_b   1.000
_cell.length_c   1.000
_cell.angle_alpha   90.00
_cell.angle_beta   90.00
_cell.angle_gamma   90.00
#
_symmetry.space_group_name_H-M   'P 1'
#
loop_
_entity.id
_entity.type
_entity.pdbx_description
1 polymer ?
#
loop_
_entity_poly.entity_id
_entity_poly.type
_entity_poly.pdbx_seq_one_letter_code
_entity_poly.pdbx_strand_id
1 'polypeptide(L)'
;MATTAKAAQRRDVSAEIAYLTRALKAPTLRDAVPRLAERARAENWSHEEYLVACLQREVSARESHGGEGRINAARFPARKSLEEFDFEHARGLKRDTIAHLGTLDFVTARDNVVFLGPPVIAGWGAK
;
A
#
# COMPACT_ATOMS: atom_id res chain seq x y z
N MET A 1 -51.53 20.99 27.95
CA MET A 1 -50.95 21.86 26.91
C MET A 1 -49.61 21.28 26.50
N ALA A 2 -49.36 21.26 25.20
CA ALA A 2 -48.51 20.29 24.51
C ALA A 2 -47.00 20.37 24.83
N THR A 3 -46.44 19.18 25.00
CA THR A 3 -45.03 18.80 25.03
C THR A 3 -44.30 19.42 23.83
N THR A 4 -43.42 20.38 24.06
CA THR A 4 -42.65 21.05 23.01
C THR A 4 -41.30 20.37 22.80
N ALA A 5 -41.03 20.08 21.52
CA ALA A 5 -39.72 19.78 20.93
C ALA A 5 -39.07 18.43 21.26
N LYS A 6 -39.56 17.40 20.55
CA LYS A 6 -38.77 16.38 19.81
C LYS A 6 -37.31 16.26 20.26
N ALA A 7 -37.04 15.21 21.04
CA ALA A 7 -35.71 14.68 21.32
C ALA A 7 -34.82 14.80 20.07
N ALA A 8 -33.75 15.59 20.19
CA ALA A 8 -32.75 15.72 19.14
C ALA A 8 -32.33 14.32 18.69
N GLN A 9 -32.47 14.08 17.38
CA GLN A 9 -32.11 12.84 16.69
C GLN A 9 -30.80 12.29 17.26
N ARG A 10 -30.79 11.06 17.82
CA ARG A 10 -29.53 10.41 18.24
C ARG A 10 -28.64 10.31 17.01
N ARG A 11 -27.52 11.02 17.04
CA ARG A 11 -26.50 10.99 15.98
C ARG A 11 -25.85 9.60 15.94
N ASP A 12 -25.92 8.93 14.79
CA ASP A 12 -25.20 7.67 14.58
C ASP A 12 -23.78 7.98 14.11
N VAL A 13 -22.88 8.14 15.08
CA VAL A 13 -21.47 8.46 14.84
C VAL A 13 -20.78 7.35 14.04
N SER A 14 -21.17 6.09 14.22
CA SER A 14 -20.60 4.96 13.51
C SER A 14 -20.94 5.00 12.02
N ALA A 15 -22.20 5.29 11.68
CA ALA A 15 -22.63 5.47 10.29
C ALA A 15 -21.93 6.66 9.63
N GLU A 16 -21.75 7.77 10.35
CA GLU A 16 -21.03 8.93 9.84
C GLU A 16 -19.56 8.65 9.59
N ILE A 17 -18.87 7.96 10.50
CA ILE A 17 -17.48 7.54 10.29
C ILE A 17 -17.38 6.64 9.06
N ALA A 18 -18.30 5.68 8.91
CA ALA A 18 -18.33 4.80 7.74
C ALA A 18 -18.53 5.58 6.43
N TYR A 19 -19.40 6.60 6.44
CA TYR A 19 -19.61 7.48 5.29
C TYR A 19 -18.37 8.33 4.97
N LEU A 20 -17.82 9.03 5.97
CA LEU A 20 -16.69 9.94 5.79
C LEU A 20 -15.43 9.20 5.33
N THR A 21 -15.13 8.05 5.93
CA THR A 21 -14.00 7.21 5.52
C THR A 21 -14.15 6.65 4.11
N ARG A 22 -15.38 6.34 3.67
CA ARG A 22 -15.65 5.98 2.27
C ARG A 22 -15.43 7.17 1.33
N ALA A 23 -15.91 8.36 1.68
CA ALA A 23 -15.73 9.57 0.89
C ALA A 23 -14.24 9.94 0.72
N LEU A 24 -13.45 9.77 1.78
CA LEU A 24 -12.00 10.01 1.78
C LEU A 24 -11.16 8.88 1.13
N LYS A 25 -11.81 7.80 0.67
CA LYS A 25 -11.13 6.58 0.20
C LYS A 25 -10.10 6.09 1.23
N ALA A 26 -10.51 6.00 2.49
CA ALA A 26 -9.70 5.54 3.61
C ALA A 26 -10.24 4.20 4.16
N PRO A 27 -10.18 3.11 3.37
CA PRO A 27 -10.80 1.84 3.74
C PRO A 27 -10.14 1.19 4.96
N THR A 28 -8.82 1.34 5.12
CA THR A 28 -8.12 0.69 6.23
C THR A 28 -8.32 1.45 7.53
N LEU A 29 -8.48 2.78 7.45
CA LEU A 29 -8.97 3.57 8.57
C LEU A 29 -10.37 3.12 9.00
N ARG A 30 -11.33 3.03 8.07
CA ARG A 30 -12.71 2.60 8.35
C ARG A 30 -12.75 1.31 9.17
N ASP A 31 -11.96 0.33 8.76
CA ASP A 31 -11.95 -0.99 9.38
C ASP A 31 -11.18 -0.99 10.73
N ALA A 32 -10.25 -0.04 10.92
CA ALA A 32 -9.43 0.07 12.13
C ALA A 32 -10.03 0.93 13.25
N VAL A 33 -10.89 1.90 12.93
CA VAL A 33 -11.50 2.85 13.88
C VAL A 33 -12.05 2.16 15.13
N PRO A 34 -12.91 1.10 15.05
CA PRO A 34 -13.51 0.53 16.26
C PRO A 34 -12.46 0.02 17.23
N ARG A 35 -11.45 -0.69 16.71
CA ARG A 35 -10.35 -1.25 17.52
C ARG A 35 -9.47 -0.15 18.11
N LEU A 36 -9.16 0.90 17.34
CA LEU A 36 -8.36 2.02 17.82
C LEU A 36 -9.11 2.84 18.88
N ALA A 37 -10.43 2.98 18.76
CA ALA A 37 -11.25 3.68 19.74
C ALA A 37 -11.34 2.93 21.09
N GLU A 38 -11.45 1.60 21.07
CA GLU A 38 -11.35 0.77 22.29
C GLU A 38 -9.97 0.94 22.95
N ARG A 39 -8.90 0.87 22.14
CA ARG A 39 -7.54 1.01 22.64
C ARG A 39 -7.28 2.39 23.24
N ALA A 40 -7.70 3.46 22.56
CA ALA A 40 -7.55 4.83 23.04
C ALA A 40 -8.22 5.04 24.40
N ARG A 41 -9.40 4.43 24.62
CA ARG A 41 -10.07 4.44 25.92
C ARG A 41 -9.32 3.65 26.99
N ALA A 42 -8.83 2.47 26.64
CA ALA A 42 -8.09 1.62 27.58
C ALA A 42 -6.75 2.24 28.01
N GLU A 43 -6.08 2.95 27.10
CA GLU A 43 -4.76 3.55 27.30
C GLU A 43 -4.80 5.05 27.63
N ASN A 44 -6.00 5.63 27.81
CA ASN A 44 -6.21 7.06 28.08
C ASN A 44 -5.51 8.00 27.09
N TRP A 45 -5.59 7.69 25.79
CA TRP A 45 -5.05 8.55 24.75
C TRP A 45 -5.79 9.88 24.67
N SER A 46 -5.05 10.94 24.40
CA SER A 46 -5.57 12.22 23.91
C SER A 46 -6.29 12.04 22.56
N HIS A 47 -7.12 13.02 22.19
CA HIS A 47 -7.79 13.03 20.89
C HIS A 47 -6.78 13.07 19.74
N GLU A 48 -5.68 13.81 19.93
CA GLU A 48 -4.57 13.93 19.00
C GLU A 48 -3.85 12.59 18.80
N GLU A 49 -3.55 11.84 19.87
CA GLU A 49 -2.93 10.51 19.78
C GLU A 49 -3.83 9.51 19.04
N TYR A 50 -5.13 9.54 19.33
CA TYR A 50 -6.10 8.71 18.61
C TYR A 50 -6.18 9.07 17.12
N LEU A 51 -6.20 10.36 16.78
CA LEU A 51 -6.21 10.82 15.40
C LEU A 51 -4.92 10.43 14.67
N VAL A 52 -3.77 10.57 15.32
CA VAL A 52 -2.47 10.14 14.77
C VAL A 52 -2.48 8.65 14.46
N ALA A 53 -2.90 7.80 15.41
CA ALA A 53 -2.95 6.35 15.20
C ALA A 53 -3.90 5.96 14.05
N CYS A 54 -5.04 6.64 13.94
CA CYS A 54 -5.98 6.50 12.83
C CYS A 54 -5.31 6.80 11.48
N LEU A 55 -4.69 7.98 11.36
CA LEU A 55 -4.06 8.42 10.11
C LEU A 55 -2.84 7.55 9.74
N GLN A 56 -2.01 7.20 10.71
CA GLN A 56 -0.85 6.33 10.51
C GLN A 56 -1.26 4.98 9.91
N ARG A 57 -2.36 4.39 10.40
CA ARG A 57 -2.84 3.11 9.87
C ARG A 57 -3.15 3.17 8.37
N GLU A 58 -3.79 4.25 7.93
CA GLU A 58 -4.13 4.46 6.53
C GLU A 58 -2.91 4.79 5.68
N VAL A 59 -1.98 5.62 6.18
CA VAL A 59 -0.74 5.94 5.47
C VAL A 59 0.10 4.68 5.24
N SER A 60 0.35 3.89 6.29
CA SER A 60 1.13 2.65 6.16
C SER A 60 0.48 1.65 5.20
N ALA A 61 -0.85 1.60 5.17
CA ALA A 61 -1.55 0.76 4.19
C ALA A 61 -1.39 1.31 2.77
N ARG A 62 -1.50 2.62 2.54
CA ARG A 62 -1.29 3.20 1.20
C ARG A 62 0.13 2.99 0.70
N GLU A 63 1.11 3.09 1.58
CA GLU A 63 2.52 2.83 1.26
C GLU A 63 2.73 1.37 0.88
N SER A 64 2.17 0.42 1.63
CA SER A 64 2.28 -1.01 1.33
C SER A 64 1.53 -1.42 0.05
N HIS A 65 0.31 -0.90 -0.16
CA HIS A 65 -0.50 -1.22 -1.33
C HIS A 65 -0.07 -0.46 -2.58
N GLY A 66 0.57 0.71 -2.45
CA GLY A 66 0.99 1.51 -3.60
C GLY A 66 2.05 0.80 -4.45
N GLY A 67 3.01 0.10 -3.81
CA GLY A 67 4.03 -0.68 -4.50
C GLY A 67 3.42 -1.86 -5.26
N GLU A 68 2.75 -2.76 -4.54
CA GLU A 68 2.12 -3.96 -5.12
C GLU A 68 1.02 -3.60 -6.13
N GLY A 69 0.25 -2.55 -5.86
CA GLY A 69 -0.78 -2.04 -6.78
C GLY A 69 -0.19 -1.60 -8.12
N ARG A 70 0.95 -0.89 -8.11
CA ARG A 70 1.65 -0.49 -9.34
C ARG A 70 2.23 -1.70 -10.09
N ILE A 71 2.79 -2.68 -9.37
CA ILE A 71 3.29 -3.93 -9.96
C ILE A 71 2.15 -4.69 -10.64
N ASN A 72 1.01 -4.86 -9.96
CA ASN A 72 -0.15 -5.55 -10.51
C ASN A 72 -0.78 -4.80 -11.69
N ALA A 73 -0.84 -3.46 -11.62
CA ALA A 73 -1.36 -2.62 -12.70
C ALA A 73 -0.50 -2.66 -13.97
N ALA A 74 0.82 -2.89 -13.84
CA ALA A 74 1.73 -3.01 -14.97
C ALA A 74 1.50 -4.29 -15.80
N ARG A 75 0.75 -5.27 -15.28
CA ARG A 75 0.39 -6.53 -15.97
C ARG A 75 1.59 -7.26 -16.59
N PHE A 76 2.76 -7.19 -15.95
CA PHE A 76 3.91 -7.97 -16.38
C PHE A 76 3.60 -9.47 -16.28
N PRO A 77 4.07 -10.30 -17.24
CA PRO A 77 3.77 -11.73 -17.27
C PRO A 77 4.41 -12.50 -16.10
N ALA A 78 5.43 -11.93 -15.46
CA ALA A 78 6.07 -12.48 -14.27
C ALA A 78 6.62 -11.35 -13.40
N ARG A 79 6.70 -11.60 -12.09
CA ARG A 79 7.50 -10.79 -11.18
C ARG A 79 8.96 -11.17 -11.36
N LYS A 80 9.82 -10.16 -11.49
CA LYS A 80 11.29 -10.31 -11.57
C LYS A 80 11.91 -9.35 -10.59
N SER A 81 12.85 -9.83 -9.79
CA SER A 81 13.61 -9.02 -8.85
C SER A 81 15.10 -9.12 -9.13
N LEU A 82 15.90 -8.14 -8.67
CA LEU A 82 17.35 -8.15 -8.88
C LEU A 82 18.03 -9.28 -8.08
N GLU A 83 17.42 -9.71 -6.98
CA GLU A 83 17.89 -10.83 -6.14
C GLU A 83 17.84 -12.18 -6.87
N GLU A 84 16.93 -12.31 -7.84
CA GLU A 84 16.78 -13.50 -8.68
C GLU A 84 17.74 -13.50 -9.90
N PHE A 85 18.65 -12.52 -10.00
CA PHE A 85 19.52 -12.38 -11.16
C PHE A 85 20.56 -13.51 -11.24
N ASP A 86 20.51 -14.28 -12.33
CA ASP A 86 21.43 -15.38 -12.60
C ASP A 86 22.71 -14.89 -13.31
N PHE A 87 23.78 -14.75 -12.52
CA PHE A 87 25.10 -14.35 -13.01
C PHE A 87 25.83 -15.45 -13.80
N GLU A 88 25.45 -16.72 -13.66
CA GLU A 88 26.05 -17.81 -14.45
C GLU A 88 25.59 -17.75 -15.91
N HIS A 89 24.35 -17.33 -16.12
CA HIS A 89 23.76 -17.15 -17.44
C HIS A 89 24.29 -15.89 -18.15
N ALA A 90 24.42 -14.77 -17.42
CA ALA A 90 24.86 -13.50 -17.98
C ALA A 90 26.38 -13.28 -17.85
N ARG A 91 27.17 -14.16 -18.47
CA ARG A 91 28.64 -14.12 -18.42
C ARG A 91 29.18 -12.78 -18.95
N GLY A 92 29.91 -12.04 -18.11
CA GLY A 92 30.53 -10.76 -18.47
C GLY A 92 29.94 -9.53 -17.75
N LEU A 93 28.80 -9.67 -17.07
CA LEU A 93 28.29 -8.61 -16.19
C LEU A 93 29.00 -8.60 -14.84
N LYS A 94 29.39 -7.40 -14.39
CA LYS A 94 29.99 -7.21 -13.07
C LYS A 94 28.89 -7.23 -12.00
N ARG A 95 29.11 -8.01 -10.94
CA ARG A 95 28.18 -8.11 -9.79
C ARG A 95 27.88 -6.74 -9.17
N ASP A 96 28.92 -5.91 -9.04
CA ASP A 96 28.79 -4.55 -8.49
C ASP A 96 27.85 -3.68 -9.30
N THR A 97 27.81 -3.84 -10.63
CA THR A 97 26.88 -3.08 -11.49
C THR A 97 25.44 -3.45 -11.22
N ILE A 98 25.13 -4.74 -11.08
CA ILE A 98 23.77 -5.21 -10.74
C ILE A 98 23.38 -4.79 -9.31
N ALA A 99 24.31 -4.91 -8.36
CA ALA A 99 24.08 -4.47 -6.99
C ALA A 99 23.80 -2.97 -6.92
N HIS A 100 24.50 -2.15 -7.71
CA HIS A 100 24.27 -0.72 -7.78
C HIS A 100 22.86 -0.38 -8.30
N LEU A 101 22.29 -1.16 -9.21
CA LEU A 101 20.90 -0.95 -9.64
C LEU A 101 19.90 -1.07 -8.47
N GLY A 102 20.23 -1.81 -7.41
CA GLY A 102 19.42 -1.92 -6.21
C GLY A 102 19.30 -0.62 -5.41
N THR A 103 20.19 0.35 -5.60
CA THR A 103 20.10 1.68 -4.96
C THR A 103 19.02 2.56 -5.60
N LEU A 104 18.56 2.20 -6.81
CA LEU A 104 17.60 2.95 -7.62
C LEU A 104 18.09 4.36 -8.02
N ASP A 105 19.39 4.63 -7.98
CA ASP A 105 19.95 5.95 -8.35
C ASP A 105 19.60 6.35 -9.79
N PHE A 106 19.48 5.37 -10.69
CA PHE A 106 19.05 5.59 -12.08
C PHE A 106 17.64 6.22 -12.19
N VAL A 107 16.76 5.99 -11.21
CA VAL A 107 15.42 6.61 -11.16
C VAL A 107 15.55 8.11 -10.92
N THR A 108 16.40 8.50 -9.97
CA THR A 108 16.69 9.90 -9.67
C THR A 108 17.40 10.59 -10.83
N ALA A 109 18.34 9.89 -11.47
CA ALA A 109 19.06 10.36 -12.64
C ALA A 109 18.19 10.44 -13.91
N ARG A 110 16.99 9.82 -13.91
CA ARG A 110 16.10 9.66 -15.07
C ARG A 110 16.73 8.85 -16.20
N ASP A 111 17.60 7.91 -15.85
CA ASP A 111 18.21 6.97 -16.77
C ASP A 111 17.34 5.72 -16.93
N ASN A 112 17.36 5.14 -18.13
CA ASN A 112 16.62 3.91 -18.43
C ASN A 112 17.55 2.71 -18.30
N VAL A 113 17.10 1.68 -17.59
CA VAL A 113 17.79 0.40 -17.46
C VAL A 113 16.97 -0.67 -18.15
N VAL A 114 17.58 -1.37 -19.11
CA VAL A 114 16.93 -2.42 -19.89
C VAL A 114 17.78 -3.68 -19.84
N PHE A 115 17.19 -4.78 -19.38
CA PHE A 115 17.80 -6.10 -19.41
C PHE A 115 17.41 -6.80 -20.71
N LEU A 116 18.36 -6.96 -21.62
CA LEU A 116 18.17 -7.66 -22.89
C LEU A 116 18.95 -8.98 -22.85
N GLY A 117 18.28 -10.06 -23.23
CA GLY A 117 18.89 -11.38 -23.40
C GLY A 117 18.23 -12.11 -24.56
N PRO A 118 18.82 -13.22 -25.05
CA PRO A 118 18.17 -14.08 -26.04
C PRO A 118 16.77 -14.45 -25.56
N PRO A 119 15.75 -14.45 -26.43
CA PRO A 119 14.41 -14.84 -26.01
C PRO A 119 14.47 -16.29 -25.51
N VAL A 120 14.13 -16.50 -24.24
CA VAL A 120 13.74 -17.84 -23.80
C VAL A 120 12.39 -18.10 -24.45
N ILE A 121 12.37 -18.88 -25.53
CA ILE A 121 11.12 -19.44 -26.03
C ILE A 121 10.56 -20.34 -24.91
N ALA A 122 9.66 -19.79 -24.11
CA ALA A 122 8.78 -20.60 -23.28
C ALA A 122 7.95 -21.43 -24.27
N GLY A 123 8.39 -22.67 -24.49
CA GLY A 123 7.70 -23.62 -25.33
C GLY A 123 6.26 -23.73 -24.84
N TRP A 124 5.34 -23.24 -25.67
CA TRP A 124 3.97 -23.74 -25.72
C TRP A 124 4.06 -25.22 -26.10
N GLY A 125 4.27 -26.07 -25.09
CA GLY A 125 4.14 -27.50 -25.16
C GLY A 125 2.82 -27.88 -24.50
N ALA A 126 1.84 -28.22 -25.32
CA ALA A 126 0.69 -28.98 -24.87
C ALA A 126 1.16 -30.20 -24.07
N LYS A 127 0.68 -30.33 -22.83
CA LYS A 127 -0.04 -31.49 -22.29
C LYS A 127 -0.67 -31.12 -20.97
#